data_AF-A0A3M9Z8H7-F1
#
_entry.id   AF-A0A3M9Z8H7-F1
#
_cell.length_a   1.000
_cell.length_b   1.000
_cell.length_c   1.000
_cell.angle_alpha   90.00
_cell.angle_beta   90.00
_cell.angle_gamma   90.00
#
_symmetry.space_group_name_H-M   'P 1'
#
loop_
_entity.id
_entity.type
_entity.pdbx_description
1 polymer ?
#
loop_
_entity_poly.entity_id
_entity_poly.type
_entity_poly.pdbx_seq_one_letter_code
_entity_poly.pdbx_strand_id
1 'polypeptide(L)'
;MPISNPRPAIDLLVPAYIEPNSRPDDWRRLIEVAKSLPSNIKLRVVFNPSNGPGSSLPAAYTGLLTELKNAGALIYGYVTTGIPDPQDSRKRINGGREPALVKADVNTYYGLTYGIKIDGIFLDEMAISSNRVGHYQDIYRYIKDKDRNASVIGNPGGPTIEDYLKPPNLDPTPTADILCTFEQSGSNYRSTNSNDRYRYNFPPGVNSYSAKRFAHLIHTESQFEDALEDIGLAKSRNVGAIYITDQSFEANPWDNLASYWPLLAKAITRLDLIGTIEETAAGRIEKNDNIQGGADNDLIAGLGGNDSLYCGIGNDICYGGKGADTLVGGSGTDTLIGGNGNDALIGFGPGSEFDVLTGGSGADRFYFRYDPQAGLYDGDYYGIGYARITDFRLSEKDTFGIYGSITGYSLLYNNWFGSSAQDTAIVYNTNDYICILQDVIINWNQFISAVRYVVT
;
A
#
# COMPACT_ATOMS: atom_id res chain seq x y z
N MET A 1 -14.16 11.62 -27.11
CA MET A 1 -13.52 12.91 -27.49
C MET A 1 -12.20 12.98 -26.75
N PRO A 2 -11.11 13.53 -27.31
CA PRO A 2 -9.87 13.68 -26.55
C PRO A 2 -10.11 14.60 -25.34
N ILE A 3 -9.73 14.15 -24.15
CA ILE A 3 -9.90 14.89 -22.90
C ILE A 3 -8.97 16.11 -22.94
N SER A 4 -9.53 17.29 -23.19
CA SER A 4 -8.77 18.50 -23.57
C SER A 4 -8.07 19.24 -22.42
N ASN A 5 -7.86 18.58 -21.28
CA ASN A 5 -6.99 19.04 -20.20
C ASN A 5 -6.32 17.82 -19.56
N PRO A 6 -5.00 17.81 -19.35
CA PRO A 6 -4.36 16.77 -18.55
C PRO A 6 -4.94 16.82 -17.13
N ARG A 7 -5.45 15.69 -16.64
CA ARG A 7 -5.96 15.61 -15.26
C ARG A 7 -4.81 15.92 -14.29
N PRO A 8 -5.06 16.59 -13.15
CA PRO A 8 -4.01 16.92 -12.20
C PRO A 8 -3.24 15.68 -11.74
N ALA A 9 -1.92 15.81 -11.65
CA ALA A 9 -1.09 14.82 -10.96
C ALA A 9 -1.45 14.80 -9.46
N ILE A 10 -1.72 13.61 -8.94
CA ILE A 10 -2.03 13.36 -7.53
C ILE A 10 -0.81 12.71 -6.88
N ASP A 11 -0.37 13.24 -5.74
CA ASP A 11 0.68 12.64 -4.92
C ASP A 11 0.14 11.43 -4.13
N LEU A 12 1.00 10.47 -3.82
CA LEU A 12 0.69 9.43 -2.84
C LEU A 12 1.04 9.95 -1.44
N LEU A 13 0.12 9.80 -0.50
CA LEU A 13 0.32 10.06 0.93
C LEU A 13 0.17 8.75 1.68
N VAL A 14 1.11 8.41 2.55
CA VAL A 14 1.13 7.14 3.30
C VAL A 14 1.33 7.43 4.79
N PRO A 15 0.29 7.36 5.63
CA PRO A 15 0.42 7.18 7.07
C PRO A 15 0.97 5.77 7.39
N ALA A 16 2.29 5.61 7.25
CA ALA A 16 3.01 4.38 7.52
C ALA A 16 3.27 4.25 9.04
N TYR A 17 2.26 3.82 9.78
CA TYR A 17 2.38 3.51 11.22
C TYR A 17 2.84 2.05 11.44
N ILE A 18 2.97 1.32 10.33
CA ILE A 18 3.65 0.04 10.10
C ILE A 18 4.97 -0.08 10.87
N GLU A 19 5.05 -1.00 11.85
CA GLU A 19 6.29 -1.30 12.57
C GLU A 19 7.31 -2.00 11.64
N PRO A 20 8.52 -1.42 11.43
CA PRO A 20 9.48 -1.92 10.44
C PRO A 20 9.92 -3.39 10.54
N ASN A 21 10.01 -3.95 11.74
CA ASN A 21 10.50 -5.33 11.94
C ASN A 21 9.38 -6.36 11.75
N SER A 22 8.14 -5.95 12.01
CA SER A 22 6.94 -6.78 11.92
C SER A 22 6.38 -6.86 10.48
N ARG A 23 6.64 -5.85 9.64
CA ARG A 23 6.17 -5.76 8.24
C ARG A 23 7.28 -5.28 7.29
N PRO A 24 8.43 -5.97 7.20
CA PRO A 24 9.56 -5.51 6.38
C PRO A 24 9.21 -5.42 4.88
N ASP A 25 8.27 -6.23 4.39
CA ASP A 25 7.86 -6.25 2.99
C ASP A 25 6.98 -5.06 2.58
N ASP A 26 6.16 -4.52 3.48
CA ASP A 26 5.38 -3.33 3.19
C ASP A 26 6.29 -2.11 3.01
N TRP A 27 7.37 -2.02 3.80
CA TRP A 27 8.41 -1.01 3.63
C TRP A 27 9.21 -1.17 2.33
N ARG A 28 9.49 -2.41 1.89
CA ARG A 28 10.07 -2.69 0.56
C ARG A 28 9.13 -2.23 -0.56
N ARG A 29 7.84 -2.56 -0.47
CA ARG A 29 6.80 -2.15 -1.43
C ARG A 29 6.69 -0.62 -1.53
N LEU A 30 6.82 0.12 -0.42
CA LEU A 30 6.91 1.60 -0.44
C LEU A 30 8.15 2.11 -1.17
N ILE A 31 9.30 1.45 -1.00
CA ILE A 31 10.55 1.82 -1.66
C ILE A 31 10.48 1.56 -3.17
N GLU A 32 9.90 0.44 -3.59
CA GLU A 32 9.66 0.11 -5.00
C GLU A 32 8.67 1.09 -5.64
N VAL A 33 7.56 1.37 -4.96
CA VAL A 33 6.62 2.43 -5.36
C VAL A 33 7.37 3.75 -5.54
N ALA A 34 8.17 4.20 -4.57
CA ALA A 34 8.94 5.43 -4.69
C ALA A 34 9.85 5.46 -5.92
N LYS A 35 10.61 4.37 -6.17
CA LYS A 35 11.48 4.21 -7.35
C LYS A 35 10.71 4.23 -8.67
N SER A 36 9.46 3.78 -8.69
CA SER A 36 8.60 3.71 -9.88
C SER A 36 7.92 5.03 -10.30
N LEU A 37 7.80 5.99 -9.37
CA LEU A 37 7.01 7.21 -9.62
C LEU A 37 7.72 8.17 -10.59
N PRO A 38 7.00 8.78 -11.55
CA PRO A 38 7.53 9.83 -12.40
C PRO A 38 7.79 11.10 -11.57
N SER A 39 8.77 11.89 -11.98
CA SER A 39 9.31 13.01 -11.20
C SER A 39 8.29 14.09 -10.79
N ASN A 40 7.14 14.18 -11.46
CA ASN A 40 6.05 15.11 -11.19
C ASN A 40 5.05 14.66 -10.12
N ILE A 41 5.13 13.40 -9.67
CA ILE A 41 4.31 12.80 -8.60
C ILE A 41 5.24 12.46 -7.42
N LYS A 42 4.78 12.66 -6.18
CA LYS A 42 5.55 12.39 -4.96
C LYS A 42 4.89 11.31 -4.11
N LEU A 43 5.70 10.39 -3.59
CA LEU A 43 5.36 9.61 -2.41
C LEU A 43 5.67 10.44 -1.17
N ARG A 44 4.70 10.59 -0.26
CA ARG A 44 4.81 11.31 1.01
C ARG A 44 4.60 10.30 2.13
N VAL A 45 5.66 9.84 2.76
CA VAL A 45 5.60 8.84 3.84
C VAL A 45 5.61 9.54 5.18
N VAL A 46 4.55 9.39 5.96
CA VAL A 46 4.46 9.80 7.36
C VAL A 46 4.87 8.61 8.21
N PHE A 47 5.92 8.76 9.02
CA PHE A 47 6.38 7.71 9.94
C PHE A 47 6.02 8.09 11.38
N ASN A 48 5.66 7.08 12.19
CA ASN A 48 5.21 7.27 13.57
C ASN A 48 5.93 6.34 14.55
N PRO A 49 7.13 6.71 15.04
CA PRO A 49 7.91 5.85 15.94
C PRO A 49 7.21 5.48 17.25
N SER A 50 6.45 6.40 17.86
CA SER A 50 5.79 6.16 19.16
C SER A 50 4.65 7.16 19.46
N ASN A 51 3.67 7.30 18.57
CA ASN A 51 2.64 8.37 18.61
C ASN A 51 3.25 9.78 18.68
N GLY A 52 4.32 9.96 17.91
CA GLY A 52 5.28 11.06 18.04
C GLY A 52 6.71 10.57 17.76
N PRO A 53 7.73 11.44 17.93
CA PRO A 53 9.13 11.12 17.60
C PRO A 53 9.80 10.17 18.59
N GLY A 54 9.21 9.94 19.76
CA GLY A 54 9.83 9.25 20.89
C GLY A 54 10.98 10.02 21.52
N SER A 55 11.72 9.35 22.41
CA SER A 55 12.98 9.87 22.98
C SER A 55 14.18 9.62 22.06
N SER A 56 14.06 8.70 21.10
CA SER A 56 15.08 8.30 20.13
C SER A 56 14.44 7.52 18.99
N LEU A 57 14.95 7.66 17.75
CA LEU A 57 14.48 6.83 16.63
C LEU A 57 14.90 5.36 16.82
N PRO A 58 13.99 4.38 16.67
CA PRO A 58 14.38 2.97 16.59
C PRO A 58 15.27 2.70 15.37
N ALA A 59 16.31 1.89 15.54
CA ALA A 59 17.32 1.65 14.50
C ALA A 59 16.75 1.12 13.16
N ALA A 60 15.65 0.38 13.20
CA ALA A 60 14.99 -0.18 12.03
C ALA A 60 14.44 0.90 11.07
N TYR A 61 14.03 2.07 11.57
CA TYR A 61 13.59 3.18 10.71
C TYR A 61 14.74 3.84 9.95
N THR A 62 15.94 3.96 10.55
CA THR A 62 17.04 4.77 10.01
C THR A 62 17.46 4.35 8.60
N GLY A 63 17.60 3.04 8.36
CA GLY A 63 17.94 2.50 7.03
C GLY A 63 16.83 2.72 6.00
N LEU A 64 15.60 2.34 6.36
CA LEU A 64 14.42 2.41 5.48
C LEU A 64 14.10 3.83 5.04
N LEU A 65 14.09 4.79 5.98
CA LEU A 65 13.82 6.20 5.65
C LEU A 65 14.94 6.80 4.78
N THR A 66 16.18 6.33 4.92
CA THR A 66 17.29 6.71 4.03
C THR A 66 17.08 6.19 2.62
N GLU A 67 16.70 4.92 2.47
CA GLU A 67 16.42 4.34 1.15
C GLU A 67 15.21 5.01 0.48
N LEU A 68 14.13 5.26 1.23
CA LEU A 68 12.97 6.00 0.74
C LEU A 68 13.33 7.41 0.21
N LYS A 69 14.17 8.16 0.94
CA LYS A 69 14.65 9.47 0.45
C LYS A 69 15.50 9.34 -0.81
N ASN A 70 16.38 8.33 -0.88
CA ASN A 70 17.19 8.06 -2.07
C ASN A 70 16.33 7.65 -3.27
N ALA A 71 15.21 6.98 -3.03
CA ALA A 71 14.16 6.68 -4.01
C ALA A 71 13.27 7.90 -4.37
N GLY A 72 13.50 9.08 -3.79
CA GLY A 72 12.78 10.32 -4.11
C GLY A 72 11.49 10.56 -3.32
N ALA A 73 11.21 9.76 -2.29
CA ALA A 73 10.10 10.01 -1.38
C ALA A 73 10.35 11.19 -0.43
N LEU A 74 9.27 11.83 0.00
CA LEU A 74 9.26 12.89 1.01
C LEU A 74 8.85 12.31 2.37
N ILE A 75 9.63 12.57 3.41
CA ILE A 75 9.47 11.97 4.75
C ILE A 75 8.89 12.98 5.75
N TYR A 76 7.83 12.58 6.45
CA TYR A 76 7.08 13.41 7.39
C TYR A 76 7.08 12.81 8.79
N GLY A 77 7.43 13.60 9.80
CA GLY A 77 7.28 13.19 11.19
C GLY A 77 5.84 13.31 11.67
N TYR A 78 5.26 12.24 12.23
CA TYR A 78 3.95 12.28 12.88
C TYR A 78 3.99 13.08 14.20
N VAL A 79 3.06 14.03 14.39
CA VAL A 79 2.85 14.74 15.65
C VAL A 79 1.34 14.87 15.93
N THR A 80 0.85 14.23 17.00
CA THR A 80 -0.54 14.45 17.47
C THR A 80 -0.72 15.85 18.08
N THR A 81 -1.86 16.48 17.74
CA THR A 81 -2.37 17.70 18.37
C THR A 81 -3.58 17.45 19.29
N GLY A 82 -3.90 16.19 19.57
CA GLY A 82 -4.90 15.75 20.55
C GLY A 82 -4.32 15.44 21.94
N ILE A 83 -5.21 15.19 22.90
CA ILE A 83 -4.85 14.60 24.21
C ILE A 83 -5.48 13.21 24.25
N PRO A 84 -4.72 12.14 24.52
CA PRO A 84 -5.29 10.81 24.76
C PRO A 84 -6.20 10.84 26.00
N ASP A 85 -7.49 10.53 25.84
CA ASP A 85 -8.43 10.35 26.97
C ASP A 85 -8.37 8.89 27.46
N PRO A 86 -7.98 8.61 28.73
CA PRO A 86 -7.88 7.25 29.23
C PRO A 86 -9.22 6.59 29.62
N GLN A 87 -10.37 7.29 29.58
CA GLN A 87 -11.64 6.80 30.16
C GLN A 87 -12.93 7.10 29.37
N ASP A 88 -12.99 8.05 28.44
CA ASP A 88 -14.20 8.29 27.59
C ASP A 88 -13.85 8.68 26.13
N SER A 89 -13.89 7.68 25.23
CA SER A 89 -13.58 7.84 23.79
C SER A 89 -14.51 8.77 23.01
N ARG A 90 -15.55 9.36 23.63
CA ARG A 90 -16.48 10.30 23.00
C ARG A 90 -16.35 11.74 23.50
N LYS A 91 -15.43 12.04 24.43
CA LYS A 91 -15.25 13.40 24.97
C LYS A 91 -13.84 13.94 24.81
N ARG A 92 -13.50 14.33 23.57
CA ARG A 92 -12.39 15.28 23.31
C ARG A 92 -12.60 16.52 24.20
N ILE A 93 -11.75 16.72 25.21
CA ILE A 93 -11.81 17.93 26.05
C ILE A 93 -11.52 19.15 25.17
N ASN A 94 -12.24 20.26 25.41
CA ASN A 94 -12.12 21.55 24.72
C ASN A 94 -10.70 22.16 24.82
N GLY A 95 -9.70 21.65 24.09
CA GLY A 95 -8.34 22.18 24.24
C GLY A 95 -7.25 21.62 23.33
N GLY A 96 -7.35 20.38 22.84
CA GLY A 96 -6.22 19.72 22.15
C GLY A 96 -4.93 19.71 22.99
N ARG A 97 -3.81 19.32 22.38
CA ARG A 97 -2.50 19.30 23.05
C ARG A 97 -1.98 20.72 23.27
N GLU A 98 -1.29 20.94 24.38
CA GLU A 98 -0.60 22.21 24.67
C GLU A 98 0.42 22.53 23.56
N PRO A 99 0.42 23.75 22.97
CA PRO A 99 1.28 24.06 21.84
C PRO A 99 2.78 23.95 22.19
N ALA A 100 3.17 24.15 23.45
CA ALA A 100 4.54 23.92 23.90
C ALA A 100 4.98 22.45 23.77
N LEU A 101 4.08 21.49 23.98
CA LEU A 101 4.36 20.06 23.83
C LEU A 101 4.38 19.65 22.35
N VAL A 102 3.46 20.18 21.53
CA VAL A 102 3.49 19.99 20.07
C VAL A 102 4.81 20.52 19.49
N LYS A 103 5.23 21.72 19.92
CA LYS A 103 6.51 22.33 19.53
C LYS A 103 7.72 21.56 20.06
N ALA A 104 7.61 20.87 21.20
CA ALA A 104 8.66 19.99 21.71
C ALA A 104 8.87 18.77 20.81
N ASP A 105 7.80 18.09 20.38
CA ASP A 105 7.92 16.98 19.42
C ASP A 105 8.50 17.44 18.09
N VAL A 106 8.05 18.59 17.57
CA VAL A 106 8.64 19.22 16.38
C VAL A 106 10.14 19.46 16.58
N ASN A 107 10.57 19.97 17.75
CA ASN A 107 12.00 20.12 18.06
C ASN A 107 12.74 18.78 18.09
N THR A 108 12.13 17.73 18.62
CA THR A 108 12.74 16.40 18.62
C THR A 108 12.95 15.91 17.18
N TYR A 109 11.97 16.09 16.29
CA TYR A 109 12.14 15.78 14.86
C TYR A 109 13.27 16.58 14.19
N TYR A 110 13.39 17.89 14.43
CA TYR A 110 14.46 18.71 13.83
C TYR A 110 15.82 18.63 14.56
N GLY A 111 15.85 18.07 15.77
CA GLY A 111 17.05 17.89 16.60
C GLY A 111 17.62 16.47 16.60
N LEU A 112 16.82 15.46 16.22
CA LEU A 112 17.29 14.10 16.05
C LEU A 112 18.15 13.99 14.77
N THR A 113 19.39 13.53 14.94
CA THR A 113 20.26 13.15 13.83
C THR A 113 19.81 11.79 13.30
N TYR A 114 18.78 11.77 12.45
CA TYR A 114 18.29 10.56 11.78
C TYR A 114 19.26 9.99 10.72
N GLY A 115 20.44 10.60 10.53
CA GLY A 115 21.26 10.43 9.31
C GLY A 115 20.65 11.11 8.07
N ILE A 116 19.38 11.52 8.15
CA ILE A 116 18.60 12.17 7.10
C ILE A 116 17.85 13.39 7.63
N LYS A 117 17.53 14.32 6.73
CA LYS A 117 16.63 15.44 7.02
C LYS A 117 15.21 15.06 6.64
N ILE A 118 14.23 15.23 7.54
CA ILE A 118 12.80 15.14 7.20
C ILE A 118 12.37 16.29 6.28
N ASP A 119 11.34 16.08 5.47
CA ASP A 119 10.80 17.08 4.52
C ASP A 119 9.57 17.81 5.07
N GLY A 120 9.03 17.36 6.21
CA GLY A 120 7.83 17.96 6.77
C GLY A 120 7.33 17.34 8.07
N ILE A 121 6.22 17.88 8.56
CA ILE A 121 5.49 17.39 9.73
C ILE A 121 4.04 17.08 9.33
N PHE A 122 3.53 15.97 9.82
CA PHE A 122 2.12 15.61 9.76
C PHE A 122 1.48 15.93 11.13
N LEU A 123 0.60 16.92 11.17
CA LEU A 123 -0.12 17.35 12.36
C LEU A 123 -1.46 16.62 12.43
N ASP A 124 -1.58 15.67 13.35
CA ASP A 124 -2.76 14.83 13.47
C ASP A 124 -3.78 15.35 14.49
N GLU A 125 -5.00 14.83 14.41
CA GLU A 125 -6.13 15.12 15.29
C GLU A 125 -6.54 16.61 15.36
N MET A 126 -6.38 17.36 14.26
CA MET A 126 -6.68 18.78 14.23
C MET A 126 -8.17 19.07 14.52
N ALA A 127 -8.47 19.69 15.65
CA ALA A 127 -9.85 19.88 16.10
C ALA A 127 -10.61 20.90 15.23
N ILE A 128 -11.59 20.43 14.45
CA ILE A 128 -12.44 21.21 13.53
C ILE A 128 -13.20 22.33 14.28
N SER A 129 -12.54 23.48 14.48
CA SER A 129 -13.03 24.59 15.30
C SER A 129 -12.33 25.89 14.95
N SER A 130 -13.11 26.95 14.73
CA SER A 130 -12.64 28.31 14.44
C SER A 130 -11.69 28.85 15.53
N ASN A 131 -11.99 28.54 16.79
CA ASN A 131 -11.20 28.92 17.96
C ASN A 131 -9.78 28.31 17.99
N ARG A 132 -9.47 27.35 17.10
CA ARG A 132 -8.16 26.68 17.04
C ARG A 132 -7.29 27.13 15.86
N VAL A 133 -7.82 27.94 14.94
CA VAL A 133 -7.10 28.42 13.75
C VAL A 133 -5.77 29.07 14.13
N GLY A 134 -5.80 30.04 15.06
CA GLY A 134 -4.60 30.75 15.53
C GLY A 134 -3.54 29.86 16.19
N HIS A 135 -3.97 28.79 16.87
CA HIS A 135 -3.07 27.79 17.46
C HIS A 135 -2.36 26.97 16.37
N TYR A 136 -3.07 26.54 15.33
CA TYR A 136 -2.47 25.82 14.21
C TYR A 136 -1.60 26.73 13.32
N GLN A 137 -1.96 28.01 13.16
CA GLN A 137 -1.08 29.00 12.52
C GLN A 137 0.23 29.23 13.31
N ASP A 138 0.18 29.24 14.65
CA ASP A 138 1.37 29.33 15.51
C ASP A 138 2.28 28.10 15.38
N ILE A 139 1.72 26.89 15.36
CA ILE A 139 2.49 25.66 15.09
C ILE A 139 3.08 25.68 13.67
N TYR A 140 2.30 26.10 12.66
CA TYR A 140 2.76 26.21 11.28
C TYR A 140 3.97 27.15 11.15
N ARG A 141 3.89 28.38 11.72
CA ARG A 141 5.03 29.32 11.72
C ARG A 141 6.24 28.71 12.42
N TYR A 142 6.04 28.05 13.56
CA TYR A 142 7.12 27.39 14.28
C TYR A 142 7.85 26.32 13.47
N ILE A 143 7.12 25.53 12.68
CA ILE A 143 7.73 24.53 11.77
C ILE A 143 8.53 25.24 10.67
N LYS A 144 7.99 26.31 10.07
CA LYS A 144 8.70 27.10 9.04
C LYS A 144 9.92 27.86 9.58
N ASP A 145 9.95 28.20 10.87
CA ASP A 145 11.12 28.78 11.53
C ASP A 145 12.24 27.74 11.76
N LYS A 146 11.90 26.45 11.86
CA LYS A 146 12.87 25.34 11.93
C LYS A 146 13.43 24.99 10.55
N ASP A 147 12.55 24.91 9.56
CA ASP A 147 12.93 24.80 8.16
C ASP A 147 11.89 25.46 7.27
N ARG A 148 12.29 26.55 6.60
CA ARG A 148 11.42 27.33 5.72
C ARG A 148 10.85 26.52 4.55
N ASN A 149 11.54 25.44 4.18
CA ASN A 149 11.14 24.55 3.08
C ASN A 149 10.30 23.35 3.55
N ALA A 150 10.17 23.10 4.85
CA ALA A 150 9.42 21.96 5.37
C ALA A 150 7.94 22.08 5.05
N SER A 151 7.33 21.00 4.57
CA SER A 151 5.89 20.95 4.28
C SER A 151 5.09 20.56 5.54
N VAL A 152 3.95 21.20 5.75
CA VAL A 152 3.01 20.88 6.84
C VAL A 152 1.78 20.24 6.24
N ILE A 153 1.53 18.98 6.60
CA ILE A 153 0.27 18.28 6.30
C ILE A 153 -0.56 18.30 7.57
N GLY A 154 -1.80 18.76 7.49
CA GLY A 154 -2.71 18.85 8.64
C GLY A 154 -3.89 17.91 8.49
N ASN A 155 -4.12 17.04 9.48
CA ASN A 155 -5.21 16.09 9.49
C ASN A 155 -6.31 16.42 10.51
N PRO A 156 -7.44 17.01 10.09
CA PRO A 156 -8.63 17.14 10.92
C PRO A 156 -9.53 15.89 10.97
N GLY A 157 -9.24 14.84 10.19
CA GLY A 157 -10.02 13.61 10.14
C GLY A 157 -11.45 13.77 9.60
N GLY A 158 -11.68 14.76 8.72
CA GLY A 158 -13.02 15.06 8.22
C GLY A 158 -13.16 16.41 7.52
N PRO A 159 -14.40 16.85 7.25
CA PRO A 159 -14.67 18.08 6.49
C PRO A 159 -14.11 19.31 7.20
N THR A 160 -13.17 19.97 6.53
CA THR A 160 -12.46 21.16 7.02
C THR A 160 -13.36 22.40 7.02
N ILE A 161 -13.34 23.17 8.11
CA ILE A 161 -14.00 24.49 8.17
C ILE A 161 -13.32 25.51 7.28
N GLU A 162 -14.10 26.49 6.77
CA GLU A 162 -13.57 27.54 5.89
C GLU A 162 -12.38 28.28 6.51
N ASP A 163 -12.38 28.50 7.83
CA ASP A 163 -11.32 29.22 8.55
C ASP A 163 -9.92 28.59 8.44
N TYR A 164 -9.79 27.30 8.13
CA TYR A 164 -8.48 26.67 7.87
C TYR A 164 -7.99 26.98 6.44
N LEU A 165 -8.92 27.22 5.52
CA LEU A 165 -8.66 27.57 4.13
C LEU A 165 -8.46 29.08 3.95
N LYS A 166 -9.23 29.87 4.71
CA LYS A 166 -9.31 31.33 4.80
C LYS A 166 -9.44 31.77 6.27
N PRO A 167 -8.34 31.90 7.02
CA PRO A 167 -8.39 32.41 8.39
C PRO A 167 -9.13 33.76 8.46
N PRO A 168 -10.11 33.92 9.36
CA PRO A 168 -10.83 35.18 9.48
C PRO A 168 -9.92 36.27 10.09
N ASN A 169 -9.93 37.45 9.46
CA ASN A 169 -9.15 38.65 9.77
C ASN A 169 -7.68 38.64 9.30
N LEU A 170 -6.95 39.74 9.58
CA LEU A 170 -5.72 40.23 8.94
C LEU A 170 -4.48 39.30 8.87
N ASP A 171 -4.54 38.07 9.37
CA ASP A 171 -3.41 37.13 9.33
C ASP A 171 -3.61 36.06 8.24
N PRO A 172 -2.96 36.19 7.06
CA PRO A 172 -3.08 35.24 5.97
C PRO A 172 -2.25 33.95 6.16
N THR A 173 -1.61 33.74 7.31
CA THR A 173 -0.83 32.52 7.60
C THR A 173 -1.73 31.29 7.44
N PRO A 174 -1.39 30.28 6.64
CA PRO A 174 -2.18 29.05 6.56
C PRO A 174 -1.99 28.18 7.83
N THR A 175 -2.95 27.30 8.12
CA THR A 175 -2.80 26.29 9.19
C THR A 175 -1.97 25.09 8.74
N ALA A 176 -1.97 24.77 7.44
CA ALA A 176 -1.16 23.74 6.80
C ALA A 176 -0.99 24.04 5.29
N ASP A 177 0.03 23.43 4.68
CA ASP A 177 0.25 23.45 3.22
C ASP A 177 -0.71 22.48 2.51
N ILE A 178 -1.00 21.33 3.12
CA ILE A 178 -1.95 20.32 2.66
C ILE A 178 -2.89 19.97 3.82
N LEU A 179 -4.18 19.81 3.56
CA LEU A 179 -5.19 19.45 4.55
C LEU A 179 -5.90 18.15 4.17
N CYS A 180 -5.95 17.18 5.08
CA CYS A 180 -6.69 15.93 4.89
C CYS A 180 -8.19 16.18 5.10
N THR A 181 -8.93 16.44 4.02
CA THR A 181 -10.36 16.80 4.05
C THR A 181 -11.30 15.60 4.16
N PHE A 182 -10.76 14.38 4.12
CA PHE A 182 -11.48 13.12 4.23
C PHE A 182 -10.57 12.07 4.89
N GLU A 183 -11.14 11.31 5.83
CA GLU A 183 -10.51 10.17 6.50
C GLU A 183 -11.60 9.17 6.91
N GLN A 184 -12.06 8.35 5.96
CA GLN A 184 -13.14 7.36 6.17
C GLN A 184 -13.04 6.18 5.16
N SER A 185 -14.00 5.26 5.22
CA SER A 185 -14.13 4.14 4.29
C SER A 185 -14.37 4.58 2.83
N GLY A 186 -13.87 3.81 1.88
CA GLY A 186 -14.18 3.99 0.44
C GLY A 186 -15.67 3.94 0.13
N SER A 187 -16.43 3.05 0.79
CA SER A 187 -17.90 3.03 0.66
C SER A 187 -18.55 4.36 1.08
N ASN A 188 -17.97 5.09 2.04
CA ASN A 188 -18.41 6.45 2.39
C ASN A 188 -17.88 7.48 1.37
N TYR A 189 -16.69 7.29 0.80
CA TYR A 189 -16.13 8.16 -0.26
C TYR A 189 -16.96 8.15 -1.57
N ARG A 190 -17.52 6.99 -1.92
CA ARG A 190 -18.43 6.76 -3.07
C ARG A 190 -19.87 7.20 -2.77
N SER A 191 -20.45 6.79 -1.64
CA SER A 191 -21.88 7.04 -1.32
C SER A 191 -22.24 8.49 -0.96
N THR A 192 -21.25 9.34 -0.66
CA THR A 192 -21.42 10.74 -0.25
C THR A 192 -21.97 11.69 -1.33
N ASN A 193 -22.34 11.16 -2.50
CA ASN A 193 -23.11 11.88 -3.52
C ASN A 193 -24.62 12.02 -3.21
N SER A 194 -25.17 11.38 -2.17
CA SER A 194 -26.63 11.27 -1.98
C SER A 194 -27.27 12.00 -0.78
N ASN A 195 -26.50 12.41 0.25
CA ASN A 195 -27.08 13.06 1.45
C ASN A 195 -26.18 14.15 2.07
N ASP A 196 -26.80 15.32 2.31
CA ASP A 196 -26.19 16.65 2.49
C ASP A 196 -25.36 16.93 3.77
N ARG A 197 -24.87 15.92 4.49
CA ARG A 197 -24.06 16.15 5.72
C ARG A 197 -22.55 16.12 5.54
N TYR A 198 -22.06 15.55 4.45
CA TYR A 198 -20.62 15.42 4.14
C TYR A 198 -20.27 16.06 2.79
N ARG A 199 -20.98 17.13 2.40
CA ARG A 199 -20.67 17.79 1.12
C ARG A 199 -19.19 18.18 1.07
N TYR A 200 -18.50 17.67 0.05
CA TYR A 200 -17.26 18.22 -0.50
C TYR A 200 -17.47 19.61 -1.13
N ASN A 201 -18.39 20.41 -0.58
CA ASN A 201 -18.46 21.82 -0.83
C ASN A 201 -17.26 22.45 -0.14
N PHE A 202 -16.15 22.49 -0.88
CA PHE A 202 -15.34 23.69 -0.98
C PHE A 202 -16.26 24.91 -0.73
N PRO A 203 -16.06 25.67 0.37
CA PRO A 203 -16.94 26.78 0.71
C PRO A 203 -17.22 27.68 -0.49
N PRO A 204 -18.43 28.24 -0.67
CA PRO A 204 -18.76 29.02 -1.87
C PRO A 204 -17.69 30.08 -2.18
N GLY A 205 -17.02 29.95 -3.34
CA GLY A 205 -15.83 30.75 -3.66
C GLY A 205 -14.48 30.15 -3.21
N VAL A 206 -14.37 28.83 -3.10
CA VAL A 206 -13.11 28.07 -2.92
C VAL A 206 -12.67 27.35 -4.22
N ASN A 207 -13.37 27.60 -5.33
CA ASN A 207 -12.99 27.13 -6.69
C ASN A 207 -11.64 27.68 -7.20
N SER A 208 -10.95 28.51 -6.42
CA SER A 208 -9.68 29.17 -6.75
C SER A 208 -8.45 28.57 -6.05
N TYR A 209 -8.60 27.51 -5.24
CA TYR A 209 -7.47 26.86 -4.58
C TYR A 209 -6.81 25.81 -5.47
N SER A 210 -5.48 25.74 -5.41
CA SER A 210 -4.69 24.71 -6.09
C SER A 210 -5.10 23.32 -5.60
N ALA A 211 -5.26 22.38 -6.56
CA ALA A 211 -5.53 20.97 -6.30
C ALA A 211 -4.66 20.40 -5.18
N LYS A 212 -3.38 20.79 -5.20
CA LYS A 212 -2.31 20.32 -4.31
C LYS A 212 -2.53 20.62 -2.82
N ARG A 213 -3.55 21.38 -2.43
CA ARG A 213 -3.83 21.73 -1.03
C ARG A 213 -4.68 20.71 -0.27
N PHE A 214 -5.25 19.71 -0.95
CA PHE A 214 -6.17 18.75 -0.34
C PHE A 214 -5.65 17.33 -0.43
N ALA A 215 -5.79 16.59 0.67
CA ALA A 215 -5.51 15.16 0.73
C ALA A 215 -6.77 14.39 1.17
N HIS A 216 -6.92 13.15 0.69
CA HIS A 216 -7.94 12.23 1.18
C HIS A 216 -7.29 10.94 1.65
N LEU A 217 -7.64 10.51 2.85
CA LEU A 217 -7.24 9.24 3.43
C LEU A 217 -8.42 8.28 3.32
N ILE A 218 -8.31 7.31 2.43
CA ILE A 218 -9.36 6.36 2.11
C ILE A 218 -8.90 5.01 2.63
N HIS A 219 -9.70 4.38 3.48
CA HIS A 219 -9.40 3.07 4.05
C HIS A 219 -10.56 2.09 3.79
N THR A 220 -10.42 0.84 4.22
CA THR A 220 -11.39 -0.27 4.01
C THR A 220 -11.59 -0.71 2.55
N GLU A 221 -10.63 -0.47 1.68
CA GLU A 221 -10.75 -0.83 0.26
C GLU A 221 -10.23 -2.24 0.02
N SER A 222 -11.15 -3.21 0.05
CA SER A 222 -10.85 -4.65 -0.15
C SER A 222 -10.23 -5.02 -1.49
N GLN A 223 -10.27 -4.11 -2.47
CA GLN A 223 -10.21 -4.43 -3.89
C GLN A 223 -9.57 -3.29 -4.68
N PHE A 224 -8.80 -3.61 -5.71
CA PHE A 224 -8.12 -2.62 -6.53
C PHE A 224 -9.11 -1.84 -7.42
N GLU A 225 -10.23 -2.45 -7.81
CA GLU A 225 -11.30 -1.84 -8.60
C GLU A 225 -11.96 -0.68 -7.85
N ASP A 226 -12.24 -0.88 -6.56
CA ASP A 226 -12.75 0.17 -5.67
C ASP A 226 -11.72 1.32 -5.58
N ALA A 227 -10.44 1.00 -5.43
CA ALA A 227 -9.35 1.97 -5.42
C ALA A 227 -9.22 2.74 -6.75
N LEU A 228 -9.50 2.10 -7.90
CA LEU A 228 -9.54 2.76 -9.22
C LEU A 228 -10.72 3.73 -9.34
N GLU A 229 -11.91 3.38 -8.85
CA GLU A 229 -13.06 4.31 -8.78
C GLU A 229 -12.71 5.51 -7.91
N ASP A 230 -12.09 5.28 -6.74
CA ASP A 230 -11.73 6.31 -5.77
C ASP A 230 -10.61 7.23 -6.27
N ILE A 231 -9.62 6.71 -7.03
CA ILE A 231 -8.68 7.53 -7.82
C ILE A 231 -9.44 8.39 -8.83
N GLY A 232 -10.41 7.82 -9.53
CA GLY A 232 -11.24 8.53 -10.52
C GLY A 232 -12.02 9.69 -9.89
N LEU A 233 -12.66 9.43 -8.75
CA LEU A 233 -13.37 10.42 -7.93
C LEU A 233 -12.41 11.50 -7.40
N ALA A 234 -11.24 11.12 -6.87
CA ALA A 234 -10.22 12.07 -6.40
C ALA A 234 -9.70 12.98 -7.52
N LYS A 235 -9.43 12.42 -8.71
CA LYS A 235 -9.06 13.18 -9.92
C LYS A 235 -10.20 14.14 -10.34
N SER A 236 -11.47 13.73 -10.24
CA SER A 236 -12.62 14.60 -10.54
C SER A 236 -12.83 15.72 -9.52
N ARG A 237 -12.51 15.45 -8.26
CA ARG A 237 -12.62 16.38 -7.10
C ARG A 237 -11.40 17.31 -6.96
N ASN A 238 -10.45 17.25 -7.91
CA ASN A 238 -9.24 18.08 -7.94
C ASN A 238 -8.37 17.91 -6.68
N VAL A 239 -8.22 16.67 -6.20
CA VAL A 239 -7.47 16.32 -4.98
C VAL A 239 -5.97 16.29 -5.28
N GLY A 240 -5.17 16.73 -4.30
CA GLY A 240 -3.73 16.91 -4.44
C GLY A 240 -2.89 15.71 -4.01
N ALA A 241 -3.34 14.96 -3.01
CA ALA A 241 -2.73 13.73 -2.55
C ALA A 241 -3.78 12.70 -2.09
N ILE A 242 -3.49 11.40 -2.20
CA ILE A 242 -4.37 10.35 -1.68
C ILE A 242 -3.59 9.26 -0.96
N TYR A 243 -4.24 8.68 0.05
CA TYR A 243 -3.96 7.36 0.59
C TYR A 243 -5.15 6.46 0.26
N ILE A 244 -4.92 5.25 -0.23
CA ILE A 244 -5.94 4.20 -0.36
C ILE A 244 -5.36 2.93 0.24
N THR A 245 -6.07 2.27 1.15
CA THR A 245 -5.62 1.00 1.74
C THR A 245 -6.76 0.05 2.08
N ASP A 246 -6.39 -1.21 2.20
CA ASP A 246 -7.26 -2.31 2.56
C ASP A 246 -7.34 -2.51 4.10
N GLN A 247 -8.42 -3.12 4.58
CA GLN A 247 -8.57 -3.64 5.94
C GLN A 247 -8.75 -5.16 6.00
N SER A 248 -8.83 -5.87 4.86
CA SER A 248 -9.10 -7.30 4.82
C SER A 248 -7.97 -8.17 5.41
N PHE A 249 -6.75 -7.62 5.48
CA PHE A 249 -5.52 -8.37 5.84
C PHE A 249 -4.99 -8.19 7.27
N GLU A 250 -5.67 -7.45 8.17
CA GLU A 250 -5.57 -7.50 9.65
C GLU A 250 -6.04 -6.17 10.29
N ALA A 251 -6.20 -6.17 11.62
CA ALA A 251 -6.70 -5.01 12.35
C ALA A 251 -5.78 -3.77 12.23
N ASN A 252 -6.42 -2.61 12.05
CA ASN A 252 -5.86 -1.26 11.89
C ASN A 252 -5.33 -0.94 10.46
N PRO A 253 -6.00 -0.06 9.67
CA PRO A 253 -5.61 0.27 8.29
C PRO A 253 -4.27 1.00 8.17
N TRP A 254 -3.66 1.42 9.28
CA TRP A 254 -2.41 2.18 9.28
C TRP A 254 -1.16 1.30 9.50
N ASP A 255 -1.38 0.02 9.84
CA ASP A 255 -0.34 -0.94 10.26
C ASP A 255 -0.02 -2.00 9.17
N ASN A 256 -0.59 -1.83 7.97
CA ASN A 256 -0.28 -2.60 6.78
C ASN A 256 -0.29 -1.71 5.51
N LEU A 257 0.19 -2.26 4.40
CA LEU A 257 0.05 -1.68 3.08
C LEU A 257 -0.59 -2.71 2.15
N ALA A 258 -1.72 -2.38 1.50
CA ALA A 258 -2.38 -3.32 0.60
C ALA A 258 -1.42 -3.87 -0.48
N SER A 259 -1.54 -5.15 -0.82
CA SER A 259 -0.68 -5.83 -1.80
C SER A 259 -0.69 -5.11 -3.16
N TYR A 260 -1.84 -4.54 -3.54
CA TYR A 260 -2.03 -3.86 -4.82
C TYR A 260 -1.39 -2.45 -4.94
N TRP A 261 -0.60 -1.98 -3.97
CA TRP A 261 -0.01 -0.63 -4.00
C TRP A 261 0.88 -0.28 -5.22
N PRO A 262 1.65 -1.21 -5.82
CA PRO A 262 2.35 -0.96 -7.07
C PRO A 262 1.40 -0.70 -8.25
N LEU A 263 0.26 -1.40 -8.29
CA LEU A 263 -0.81 -1.15 -9.27
C LEU A 263 -1.44 0.23 -9.05
N LEU A 264 -1.68 0.60 -7.79
CA LEU A 264 -2.17 1.92 -7.38
C LEU A 264 -1.25 3.06 -7.87
N ALA A 265 0.07 2.90 -7.67
CA ALA A 265 1.05 3.87 -8.12
C ALA A 265 1.04 4.06 -9.64
N LYS A 266 1.09 2.97 -10.43
CA LYS A 266 0.98 3.05 -11.90
C LYS A 266 -0.38 3.67 -12.32
N ALA A 267 -1.52 3.27 -11.74
CA ALA A 267 -2.85 3.84 -12.07
C ALA A 267 -3.04 5.34 -11.74
N ILE A 268 -2.33 5.85 -10.72
CA ILE A 268 -2.27 7.28 -10.44
C ILE A 268 -1.48 8.00 -11.54
N THR A 269 -0.33 7.45 -11.93
CA THR A 269 0.66 8.09 -12.82
C THR A 269 0.32 8.01 -14.31
N ARG A 270 -0.36 6.96 -14.74
CA ARG A 270 -0.67 6.65 -16.15
C ARG A 270 -2.06 6.00 -16.28
N LEU A 271 -2.77 6.30 -17.35
CA LEU A 271 -3.97 5.57 -17.79
C LEU A 271 -3.52 4.48 -18.79
N ASP A 272 -2.44 3.77 -18.44
CA ASP A 272 -1.69 2.90 -19.35
C ASP A 272 -1.48 1.47 -18.78
N LEU A 273 -2.29 1.02 -17.79
CA LEU A 273 -2.46 -0.43 -17.60
C LEU A 273 -3.04 -1.04 -18.89
N ILE A 274 -2.60 -2.23 -19.26
CA ILE A 274 -3.23 -2.97 -20.35
C ILE A 274 -4.60 -3.43 -19.83
N GLY A 275 -5.67 -2.72 -20.25
CA GLY A 275 -7.03 -2.84 -19.69
C GLY A 275 -7.69 -1.51 -19.25
N THR A 276 -7.23 -0.34 -19.72
CA THR A 276 -7.51 0.93 -19.03
C THR A 276 -8.91 1.54 -19.14
N ILE A 277 -9.46 1.83 -17.95
CA ILE A 277 -10.03 3.07 -17.38
C ILE A 277 -10.69 4.19 -18.24
N GLU A 278 -10.79 4.08 -19.58
CA GLU A 278 -11.86 4.71 -20.37
C GLU A 278 -13.08 3.76 -20.52
N GLU A 279 -12.92 2.45 -20.28
CA GLU A 279 -14.00 1.46 -20.40
C GLU A 279 -14.88 1.33 -19.13
N THR A 280 -14.50 2.01 -18.04
CA THR A 280 -15.22 2.06 -16.73
C THR A 280 -16.63 2.68 -16.81
N ALA A 281 -17.03 3.22 -17.95
CA ALA A 281 -18.38 3.77 -18.16
C ALA A 281 -19.41 2.73 -18.65
N ALA A 282 -19.00 1.52 -19.06
CA ALA A 282 -19.92 0.54 -19.66
C ALA A 282 -19.47 -0.94 -19.53
N GLY A 283 -19.50 -1.47 -18.31
CA GLY A 283 -19.73 -2.91 -18.09
C GLY A 283 -18.63 -3.89 -18.53
N ARG A 284 -17.35 -3.52 -18.41
CA ARG A 284 -16.21 -4.43 -18.65
C ARG A 284 -15.41 -4.83 -17.40
N ILE A 285 -15.72 -4.27 -16.23
CA ILE A 285 -15.05 -4.58 -14.94
C ILE A 285 -15.55 -5.91 -14.31
N GLU A 286 -16.23 -6.76 -15.09
CA GLU A 286 -16.90 -7.99 -14.64
C GLU A 286 -16.88 -9.04 -15.79
N LYS A 287 -15.84 -9.03 -16.63
CA LYS A 287 -15.74 -9.79 -17.88
C LYS A 287 -14.42 -10.57 -17.93
N ASN A 288 -14.53 -11.89 -18.06
CA ASN A 288 -13.42 -12.78 -18.35
C ASN A 288 -12.52 -12.27 -19.49
N ASP A 289 -11.26 -12.01 -19.18
CA ASP A 289 -10.22 -11.53 -20.06
C ASP A 289 -9.05 -12.52 -20.19
N ASN A 290 -8.31 -12.38 -21.29
CA ASN A 290 -7.10 -13.16 -21.56
C ASN A 290 -6.00 -12.15 -21.94
N ILE A 291 -5.08 -11.91 -21.01
CA ILE A 291 -4.09 -10.84 -21.10
C ILE A 291 -2.69 -11.46 -21.10
N GLN A 292 -1.86 -10.96 -22.01
CA GLN A 292 -0.46 -11.33 -22.15
C GLN A 292 0.35 -10.03 -22.11
N GLY A 293 1.24 -9.87 -21.13
CA GLY A 293 2.11 -8.68 -21.02
C GLY A 293 3.19 -8.72 -22.10
N GLY A 294 4.05 -9.74 -22.01
CA GLY A 294 4.93 -10.15 -23.09
C GLY A 294 6.41 -10.10 -22.70
N ALA A 295 7.02 -8.93 -22.77
CA ALA A 295 8.40 -8.69 -22.39
C ALA A 295 8.59 -7.26 -21.88
N ASP A 296 9.59 -7.06 -21.01
CA ASP A 296 9.76 -5.93 -20.08
C ASP A 296 8.89 -6.06 -18.81
N ASN A 297 9.23 -5.29 -17.76
CA ASN A 297 8.58 -5.37 -16.44
C ASN A 297 7.16 -4.81 -16.45
N ASP A 298 6.19 -5.71 -16.60
CA ASP A 298 4.80 -5.39 -16.86
C ASP A 298 3.98 -5.03 -15.62
N LEU A 299 2.75 -4.56 -15.87
CA LEU A 299 1.72 -4.44 -14.84
C LEU A 299 0.37 -4.81 -15.44
N ILE A 300 -0.21 -5.89 -14.95
CA ILE A 300 -1.45 -6.45 -15.46
C ILE A 300 -2.50 -6.45 -14.35
N ALA A 301 -3.73 -6.06 -14.69
CA ALA A 301 -4.91 -6.22 -13.85
C ALA A 301 -6.05 -6.78 -14.70
N GLY A 302 -6.61 -7.93 -14.30
CA GLY A 302 -7.82 -8.49 -14.92
C GLY A 302 -9.08 -7.69 -14.56
N LEU A 303 -9.13 -7.26 -13.29
CA LEU A 303 -10.27 -6.63 -12.62
C LEU A 303 -11.34 -7.68 -12.28
N GLY A 304 -12.62 -7.44 -12.51
CA GLY A 304 -13.63 -8.49 -12.34
C GLY A 304 -13.83 -9.30 -13.61
N GLY A 305 -14.02 -10.61 -13.44
CA GLY A 305 -14.04 -11.61 -14.51
C GLY A 305 -13.41 -12.91 -14.01
N ASN A 306 -13.57 -14.04 -14.70
CA ASN A 306 -12.66 -15.16 -14.48
C ASN A 306 -11.57 -15.09 -15.54
N ASP A 307 -10.39 -14.60 -15.15
CA ASP A 307 -9.37 -14.11 -16.06
C ASP A 307 -8.23 -15.10 -16.25
N SER A 308 -7.48 -14.91 -17.35
CA SER A 308 -6.29 -15.69 -17.67
C SER A 308 -5.16 -14.71 -18.00
N LEU A 309 -4.25 -14.55 -17.06
CA LEU A 309 -3.17 -13.56 -17.10
C LEU A 309 -1.83 -14.28 -17.23
N TYR A 310 -1.09 -13.98 -18.29
CA TYR A 310 0.31 -14.38 -18.46
C TYR A 310 1.19 -13.13 -18.45
N CYS A 311 2.03 -12.98 -17.44
CA CYS A 311 2.81 -11.77 -17.24
C CYS A 311 3.87 -11.64 -18.35
N GLY A 312 4.84 -12.55 -18.43
CA GLY A 312 5.72 -12.66 -19.59
C GLY A 312 7.20 -12.89 -19.28
N ILE A 313 8.02 -11.91 -19.65
CA ILE A 313 9.47 -11.91 -19.48
C ILE A 313 9.86 -10.56 -18.89
N GLY A 314 10.11 -10.53 -17.59
CA GLY A 314 10.28 -9.30 -16.83
C GLY A 314 10.12 -9.60 -15.34
N ASN A 315 10.33 -8.58 -14.51
CA ASN A 315 9.86 -8.65 -13.12
C ASN A 315 8.49 -7.99 -13.06
N ASP A 316 7.45 -8.80 -13.18
CA ASP A 316 6.10 -8.34 -13.45
C ASP A 316 5.26 -8.25 -12.18
N ILE A 317 4.13 -7.52 -12.28
CA ILE A 317 3.13 -7.46 -11.21
C ILE A 317 1.76 -7.71 -11.84
N CYS A 318 1.12 -8.81 -11.45
CA CYS A 318 -0.13 -9.27 -12.02
C CYS A 318 -1.20 -9.42 -10.93
N TYR A 319 -2.37 -8.82 -11.18
CA TYR A 319 -3.54 -8.85 -10.32
C TYR A 319 -4.69 -9.50 -11.07
N GLY A 320 -5.33 -10.54 -10.50
CA GLY A 320 -6.59 -11.08 -11.00
C GLY A 320 -7.69 -10.05 -10.79
N GLY A 321 -8.30 -10.08 -9.61
CA GLY A 321 -9.26 -9.11 -9.12
C GLY A 321 -10.46 -9.78 -8.49
N LYS A 322 -11.59 -9.84 -9.19
CA LYS A 322 -12.78 -10.58 -8.76
C LYS A 322 -13.11 -11.73 -9.70
N GLY A 323 -12.86 -12.96 -9.29
CA GLY A 323 -13.38 -14.14 -9.97
C GLY A 323 -12.65 -15.41 -9.62
N ALA A 324 -12.55 -16.31 -10.57
CA ALA A 324 -11.71 -17.49 -10.44
C ALA A 324 -10.61 -17.39 -11.49
N ASP A 325 -9.53 -16.73 -11.12
CA ASP A 325 -8.50 -16.26 -12.02
C ASP A 325 -7.36 -17.27 -12.16
N THR A 326 -6.64 -17.19 -13.28
CA THR A 326 -5.43 -17.97 -13.51
C THR A 326 -4.30 -17.02 -13.87
N LEU A 327 -3.36 -16.85 -12.94
CA LEU A 327 -2.19 -16.01 -13.07
C LEU A 327 -0.98 -16.90 -13.32
N VAL A 328 -0.22 -16.59 -14.36
CA VAL A 328 1.08 -17.19 -14.66
C VAL A 328 2.07 -16.04 -14.73
N GLY A 329 3.14 -16.10 -13.93
CA GLY A 329 4.23 -15.12 -14.01
C GLY A 329 4.94 -15.22 -15.36
N GLY A 330 6.03 -15.97 -15.37
CA GLY A 330 6.81 -16.19 -16.58
C GLY A 330 8.29 -16.16 -16.23
N SER A 331 9.13 -15.59 -17.06
CA SER A 331 10.56 -15.52 -16.76
C SER A 331 10.90 -14.24 -16.02
N GLY A 332 11.14 -14.34 -14.72
CA GLY A 332 11.71 -13.27 -13.90
C GLY A 332 11.38 -13.43 -12.42
N THR A 333 11.29 -12.30 -11.71
CA THR A 333 10.87 -12.23 -10.30
C THR A 333 9.53 -11.49 -10.23
N ASP A 334 8.44 -12.26 -10.23
CA ASP A 334 7.09 -11.74 -10.39
C ASP A 334 6.34 -11.56 -9.06
N THR A 335 5.34 -10.69 -9.06
CA THR A 335 4.36 -10.57 -7.98
C THR A 335 2.97 -10.90 -8.51
N LEU A 336 2.44 -12.07 -8.14
CA LEU A 336 1.11 -12.54 -8.53
C LEU A 336 0.15 -12.37 -7.35
N ILE A 337 -0.98 -11.69 -7.58
CA ILE A 337 -2.00 -11.41 -6.59
C ILE A 337 -3.34 -11.87 -7.17
N GLY A 338 -3.95 -12.92 -6.64
CA GLY A 338 -5.25 -13.44 -7.11
C GLY A 338 -6.36 -12.40 -6.90
N GLY A 339 -6.77 -12.23 -5.64
CA GLY A 339 -7.73 -11.22 -5.24
C GLY A 339 -8.92 -11.83 -4.50
N ASN A 340 -10.08 -11.85 -5.13
CA ASN A 340 -11.31 -12.37 -4.55
C ASN A 340 -11.88 -13.52 -5.40
N GLY A 341 -11.66 -14.75 -4.94
CA GLY A 341 -12.44 -15.90 -5.35
C GLY A 341 -11.74 -17.25 -5.20
N ASN A 342 -11.32 -17.91 -6.28
CA ASN A 342 -10.65 -19.23 -6.13
C ASN A 342 -9.58 -19.38 -7.19
N ASP A 343 -8.43 -18.76 -6.93
CA ASP A 343 -7.48 -18.41 -7.96
C ASP A 343 -6.40 -19.49 -8.13
N ALA A 344 -5.74 -19.47 -9.28
CA ALA A 344 -4.64 -20.36 -9.62
C ALA A 344 -3.39 -19.53 -9.94
N LEU A 345 -2.47 -19.44 -9.00
CA LEU A 345 -1.23 -18.68 -9.12
C LEU A 345 -0.09 -19.63 -9.46
N ILE A 346 0.47 -19.49 -10.66
CA ILE A 346 1.53 -20.34 -11.20
C ILE A 346 2.81 -19.51 -11.27
N GLY A 347 3.66 -19.70 -10.25
CA GLY A 347 5.00 -19.13 -10.22
C GLY A 347 5.97 -19.89 -11.11
N PHE A 348 6.93 -19.15 -11.68
CA PHE A 348 8.00 -19.64 -12.54
C PHE A 348 9.25 -18.82 -12.25
N GLY A 349 10.23 -19.42 -11.57
CA GLY A 349 11.55 -18.83 -11.38
C GLY A 349 12.60 -19.80 -11.92
N PRO A 350 13.62 -19.33 -12.65
CA PRO A 350 14.81 -20.11 -12.89
C PRO A 350 16.00 -19.58 -12.09
N GLY A 351 16.63 -20.45 -11.29
CA GLY A 351 17.96 -20.17 -10.73
C GLY A 351 17.91 -19.38 -9.43
N SER A 352 18.11 -18.07 -9.48
CA SER A 352 18.11 -17.19 -8.28
C SER A 352 16.89 -16.28 -8.18
N GLU A 353 16.01 -16.33 -9.16
CA GLU A 353 14.78 -15.54 -9.23
C GLU A 353 13.67 -16.19 -8.38
N PHE A 354 12.79 -15.38 -7.80
CA PHE A 354 11.72 -15.87 -6.93
C PHE A 354 10.44 -15.05 -7.06
N ASP A 355 9.29 -15.70 -7.14
CA ASP A 355 8.01 -14.99 -7.18
C ASP A 355 7.46 -14.72 -5.79
N VAL A 356 6.58 -13.72 -5.71
CA VAL A 356 5.73 -13.44 -4.54
C VAL A 356 4.29 -13.72 -4.94
N LEU A 357 3.64 -14.66 -4.26
CA LEU A 357 2.30 -15.13 -4.55
C LEU A 357 1.36 -14.77 -3.39
N THR A 358 0.31 -14.00 -3.68
CA THR A 358 -0.76 -13.64 -2.75
C THR A 358 -2.08 -14.20 -3.28
N GLY A 359 -2.70 -15.14 -2.59
CA GLY A 359 -3.97 -15.73 -3.03
C GLY A 359 -5.10 -14.71 -2.95
N GLY A 360 -5.31 -14.18 -1.75
CA GLY A 360 -6.32 -13.17 -1.47
C GLY A 360 -7.41 -13.69 -0.52
N SER A 361 -8.63 -13.85 -1.05
CA SER A 361 -9.73 -14.45 -0.32
C SER A 361 -10.44 -15.56 -1.10
N GLY A 362 -10.54 -16.72 -0.47
CA GLY A 362 -11.19 -17.93 -0.98
C GLY A 362 -10.24 -19.13 -1.11
N ALA A 363 -10.57 -20.12 -1.97
CA ALA A 363 -9.87 -21.42 -1.95
C ALA A 363 -8.82 -21.53 -3.05
N ASP A 364 -7.63 -21.00 -2.79
CA ASP A 364 -6.62 -20.75 -3.80
C ASP A 364 -5.68 -21.93 -4.08
N ARG A 365 -5.01 -21.87 -5.24
CA ARG A 365 -4.08 -22.90 -5.71
C ARG A 365 -2.76 -22.30 -6.14
N PHE A 366 -1.74 -22.54 -5.34
CA PHE A 366 -0.37 -22.13 -5.63
C PHE A 366 0.36 -23.26 -6.35
N TYR A 367 0.87 -22.99 -7.55
CA TYR A 367 1.57 -23.97 -8.37
C TYR A 367 3.02 -23.56 -8.56
N PHE A 368 3.92 -24.44 -8.13
CA PHE A 368 5.35 -24.33 -8.44
C PHE A 368 5.61 -25.16 -9.70
N ARG A 369 5.95 -24.51 -10.81
CA ARG A 369 6.23 -25.19 -12.08
C ARG A 369 7.73 -25.33 -12.29
N TYR A 370 8.22 -26.57 -12.31
CA TYR A 370 9.50 -26.90 -12.93
C TYR A 370 9.22 -27.48 -14.32
N ASP A 371 9.45 -26.69 -15.37
CA ASP A 371 9.15 -27.12 -16.73
C ASP A 371 10.39 -27.26 -17.63
N PRO A 372 10.90 -28.49 -17.83
CA PRO A 372 11.95 -28.77 -18.79
C PRO A 372 11.47 -28.79 -20.25
N GLN A 373 10.19 -28.49 -20.53
CA GLN A 373 9.55 -28.47 -21.85
C GLN A 373 8.72 -27.20 -22.12
N ALA A 374 8.83 -26.15 -21.30
CA ALA A 374 8.21 -24.85 -21.60
C ALA A 374 8.84 -24.31 -22.89
N GLY A 375 8.08 -24.34 -23.99
CA GLY A 375 8.58 -24.18 -25.36
C GLY A 375 9.06 -22.79 -25.77
N LEU A 376 9.55 -21.98 -24.84
CA LEU A 376 10.38 -20.83 -25.16
C LEU A 376 11.80 -21.33 -25.48
N TYR A 377 12.08 -21.48 -26.77
CA TYR A 377 13.42 -21.75 -27.27
C TYR A 377 14.31 -20.50 -27.08
N ASP A 378 14.86 -20.33 -25.89
CA ASP A 378 16.22 -19.78 -25.74
C ASP A 378 17.04 -20.69 -24.83
N GLY A 379 18.32 -20.86 -25.16
CA GLY A 379 19.17 -21.86 -24.53
C GLY A 379 19.60 -21.52 -23.10
N ASP A 380 19.99 -22.55 -22.36
CA ASP A 380 20.84 -22.47 -21.16
C ASP A 380 20.23 -22.03 -19.80
N TYR A 381 18.90 -22.14 -19.60
CA TYR A 381 18.29 -21.96 -18.26
C TYR A 381 17.61 -23.22 -17.70
N TYR A 382 18.41 -24.11 -17.09
CA TYR A 382 17.93 -25.16 -16.18
C TYR A 382 17.86 -24.63 -14.74
N GLY A 383 16.84 -23.83 -14.45
CA GLY A 383 16.61 -23.29 -13.12
C GLY A 383 15.62 -24.11 -12.29
N ILE A 384 15.95 -24.34 -11.01
CA ILE A 384 14.94 -24.62 -9.99
C ILE A 384 14.24 -23.31 -9.63
N GLY A 385 12.93 -23.37 -9.37
CA GLY A 385 12.11 -22.20 -9.08
C GLY A 385 11.78 -22.02 -7.62
N TYR A 386 11.86 -20.77 -7.19
CA TYR A 386 11.48 -20.31 -5.87
C TYR A 386 10.20 -19.49 -5.98
N ALA A 387 9.28 -19.64 -5.04
CA ALA A 387 8.21 -18.67 -4.86
C ALA A 387 7.78 -18.63 -3.39
N ARG A 388 7.43 -17.43 -2.93
CA ARG A 388 6.99 -17.13 -1.56
C ARG A 388 5.49 -16.90 -1.57
N ILE A 389 4.74 -17.73 -0.86
CA ILE A 389 3.31 -17.49 -0.61
C ILE A 389 3.17 -16.57 0.62
N THR A 390 2.35 -15.53 0.53
CA THR A 390 2.23 -14.49 1.57
C THR A 390 1.10 -14.70 2.58
N ASP A 391 0.09 -15.47 2.22
CA ASP A 391 -1.23 -15.46 2.88
C ASP A 391 -1.94 -16.82 2.86
N PHE A 392 -1.19 -17.93 2.87
CA PHE A 392 -1.73 -19.30 2.79
C PHE A 392 -2.65 -19.66 3.98
N ARG A 393 -3.96 -19.86 3.73
CA ARG A 393 -5.00 -20.06 4.74
C ARG A 393 -5.77 -21.37 4.56
N LEU A 394 -5.51 -22.35 5.44
CA LEU A 394 -6.32 -23.58 5.50
C LEU A 394 -7.80 -23.36 5.86
N SER A 395 -8.15 -22.26 6.51
CA SER A 395 -9.54 -21.88 6.78
C SER A 395 -10.33 -21.62 5.50
N GLU A 396 -9.67 -21.10 4.48
CA GLU A 396 -10.24 -20.77 3.17
C GLU A 396 -10.10 -21.96 2.19
N LYS A 397 -9.19 -22.89 2.53
CA LYS A 397 -8.88 -24.20 1.91
C LYS A 397 -7.87 -24.12 0.77
N ASP A 398 -6.91 -23.24 0.94
CA ASP A 398 -5.77 -23.12 0.05
C ASP A 398 -5.03 -24.44 -0.10
N THR A 399 -4.49 -24.63 -1.30
CA THR A 399 -3.73 -25.81 -1.67
C THR A 399 -2.52 -25.40 -2.47
N PHE A 400 -1.51 -26.27 -2.49
CA PHE A 400 -0.41 -26.12 -3.42
C PHE A 400 -0.13 -27.41 -4.19
N GLY A 401 0.44 -27.25 -5.37
CA GLY A 401 0.82 -28.32 -6.28
C GLY A 401 2.20 -28.07 -6.88
N ILE A 402 2.86 -29.16 -7.29
CA ILE A 402 4.13 -29.12 -8.02
C ILE A 402 3.86 -29.68 -9.41
N TYR A 403 4.17 -28.93 -10.46
CA TYR A 403 4.18 -29.43 -11.83
C TYR A 403 5.62 -29.81 -12.21
N GLY A 404 5.83 -31.08 -12.56
CA GLY A 404 7.14 -31.64 -12.92
C GLY A 404 7.46 -32.95 -12.19
N SER A 405 8.71 -33.43 -12.34
CA SER A 405 9.12 -34.68 -11.71
C SER A 405 9.47 -34.53 -10.23
N ILE A 406 8.75 -35.25 -9.37
CA ILE A 406 9.10 -35.44 -7.96
C ILE A 406 10.43 -36.18 -7.73
N THR A 407 11.10 -36.71 -8.77
CA THR A 407 12.43 -37.33 -8.60
C THR A 407 13.54 -36.35 -8.22
N GLY A 408 13.28 -35.03 -8.28
CA GLY A 408 14.15 -34.00 -7.69
C GLY A 408 13.80 -33.64 -6.23
N TYR A 409 12.73 -34.19 -5.66
CA TYR A 409 12.16 -33.78 -4.37
C TYR A 409 12.04 -34.97 -3.42
N SER A 410 12.97 -35.08 -2.45
CA SER A 410 12.93 -36.13 -1.43
C SER A 410 12.43 -35.59 -0.10
N LEU A 411 11.24 -36.02 0.33
CA LEU A 411 10.66 -35.67 1.62
C LEU A 411 11.40 -36.41 2.75
N LEU A 412 12.21 -35.67 3.53
CA LEU A 412 12.81 -36.17 4.76
C LEU A 412 12.30 -35.38 5.98
N TYR A 413 11.70 -36.10 6.91
CA TYR A 413 11.24 -35.57 8.19
C TYR A 413 12.45 -35.43 9.12
N ASN A 414 12.80 -34.20 9.55
CA ASN A 414 13.88 -34.01 10.52
C ASN A 414 13.63 -32.85 11.49
N ASN A 415 13.53 -33.18 12.78
CA ASN A 415 13.39 -32.20 13.87
C ASN A 415 14.78 -31.69 14.29
N TRP A 416 15.13 -30.42 14.01
CA TRP A 416 16.41 -29.86 14.49
C TRP A 416 16.39 -28.44 15.06
N PHE A 417 15.23 -27.91 15.50
CA PHE A 417 15.24 -26.75 16.39
C PHE A 417 14.36 -26.98 17.61
N GLY A 418 14.99 -26.99 18.78
CA GLY A 418 14.32 -27.19 20.06
C GLY A 418 13.72 -25.89 20.57
N SER A 419 12.50 -25.99 21.13
CA SER A 419 11.77 -24.94 21.86
C SER A 419 11.47 -23.62 21.12
N SER A 420 10.17 -23.39 20.93
CA SER A 420 9.52 -22.07 20.75
C SER A 420 9.82 -21.25 19.48
N ALA A 421 10.07 -21.88 18.34
CA ALA A 421 9.97 -21.24 17.02
C ALA A 421 8.81 -21.87 16.21
N GLN A 422 8.02 -21.04 15.52
CA GLN A 422 6.84 -21.44 14.74
C GLN A 422 7.13 -21.40 13.24
N ASP A 423 8.04 -22.26 12.77
CA ASP A 423 8.52 -22.25 11.38
C ASP A 423 8.12 -23.54 10.64
N THR A 424 7.70 -23.42 9.37
CA THR A 424 7.59 -24.56 8.45
C THR A 424 8.52 -24.36 7.24
N ALA A 425 9.40 -25.32 6.98
CA ALA A 425 10.30 -25.32 5.82
C ALA A 425 10.57 -26.75 5.35
N ILE A 426 11.02 -26.93 4.10
CA ILE A 426 11.51 -28.22 3.58
C ILE A 426 12.74 -27.95 2.71
N VAL A 427 13.93 -28.45 3.07
CA VAL A 427 15.20 -28.26 2.34
C VAL A 427 16.08 -29.50 2.45
N TYR A 428 16.93 -29.78 1.45
CA TYR A 428 18.30 -30.35 1.54
C TYR A 428 18.90 -30.42 0.11
N ASN A 429 20.21 -30.37 -0.19
CA ASN A 429 21.46 -29.98 0.50
C ASN A 429 22.61 -30.31 -0.50
N THR A 430 23.60 -29.46 -0.83
CA THR A 430 24.44 -28.66 0.09
C THR A 430 24.54 -27.15 -0.17
N ASN A 431 24.42 -26.67 -1.42
CA ASN A 431 24.48 -25.25 -1.75
C ASN A 431 23.10 -24.80 -2.27
N ASP A 432 22.58 -23.76 -1.63
CA ASP A 432 21.36 -23.00 -2.00
C ASP A 432 20.00 -23.67 -1.67
N TYR A 433 18.99 -22.83 -1.46
CA TYR A 433 17.91 -23.04 -0.48
C TYR A 433 16.57 -23.57 -1.08
N ILE A 434 15.60 -23.92 -0.23
CA ILE A 434 14.19 -24.23 -0.60
C ILE A 434 13.25 -23.53 0.40
N CYS A 435 12.00 -23.29 -0.02
CA CYS A 435 10.99 -22.38 0.54
C CYS A 435 10.73 -22.40 2.07
N ILE A 436 10.34 -21.22 2.58
CA ILE A 436 9.82 -20.99 3.93
C ILE A 436 8.30 -20.77 3.84
N LEU A 437 7.52 -21.55 4.59
CA LEU A 437 6.15 -21.25 5.00
C LEU A 437 6.21 -20.66 6.41
N GLN A 438 6.22 -19.33 6.51
CA GLN A 438 6.26 -18.64 7.80
C GLN A 438 4.84 -18.60 8.42
N ASP A 439 4.76 -18.70 9.75
CA ASP A 439 3.53 -18.55 10.58
C ASP A 439 2.34 -19.51 10.33
N VAL A 440 2.50 -20.53 9.49
CA VAL A 440 1.44 -21.52 9.20
C VAL A 440 1.40 -22.61 10.29
N ILE A 441 0.51 -22.46 11.28
CA ILE A 441 0.25 -23.48 12.33
C ILE A 441 -0.56 -24.66 11.75
N ILE A 442 0.12 -25.59 11.08
CA ILE A 442 -0.49 -26.81 10.54
C ILE A 442 0.23 -28.07 11.00
N ASN A 443 -0.53 -29.06 11.45
CA ASN A 443 0.01 -30.37 11.77
C ASN A 443 0.24 -31.21 10.50
N TRP A 444 1.01 -32.29 10.62
CA TRP A 444 1.39 -33.16 9.50
C TRP A 444 0.19 -33.69 8.67
N ASN A 445 -0.95 -33.97 9.30
CA ASN A 445 -2.15 -34.44 8.59
C ASN A 445 -2.86 -33.29 7.84
N GLN A 446 -2.83 -32.08 8.39
CA GLN A 446 -3.29 -30.88 7.68
C GLN A 446 -2.39 -30.58 6.49
N PHE A 447 -1.07 -30.69 6.63
CA PHE A 447 -0.11 -30.56 5.52
C PHE A 447 -0.38 -31.58 4.40
N ILE A 448 -0.51 -32.87 4.72
CA ILE A 448 -0.88 -33.92 3.74
C ILE A 448 -2.23 -33.62 3.06
N SER A 449 -3.16 -32.98 3.76
CA SER A 449 -4.47 -32.60 3.21
C SER A 449 -4.42 -31.37 2.29
N ALA A 450 -3.40 -30.51 2.46
CA ALA A 450 -3.19 -29.28 1.70
C ALA A 450 -2.41 -29.52 0.39
N VAL A 451 -1.52 -30.50 0.37
CA VAL A 451 -0.82 -30.96 -0.84
C VAL A 451 -1.82 -31.65 -1.76
N ARG A 452 -2.01 -31.15 -2.98
CA ARG A 452 -2.76 -31.88 -4.03
C ARG A 452 -1.82 -32.57 -5.00
N TYR A 453 -2.22 -33.77 -5.42
CA TYR A 453 -1.43 -34.67 -6.26
C TYR A 453 -1.00 -34.01 -7.58
N VAL A 454 0.21 -34.36 -8.03
CA VAL A 454 0.73 -34.03 -9.36
C VAL A 454 -0.20 -34.60 -10.43
N VAL A 455 -0.61 -33.78 -11.40
CA VAL A 455 -1.22 -34.25 -12.64
C VAL A 455 -0.08 -34.68 -13.57
N THR A 456 0.02 -35.99 -13.80
CA THR A 456 0.99 -36.65 -14.68
C THR A 456 0.62 -36.51 -16.16
#